data_AF-A0AAP5Z2A4-F1
#
_entry.id   AF-A0AAP5Z2A4-F1
#
_cell.length_a   1.000
_cell.length_b   1.000
_cell.length_c   1.000
_cell.angle_alpha   90.00
_cell.angle_beta   90.00
_cell.angle_gamma   90.00
#
_symmetry.space_group_name_H-M   'P 1'
#
loop_
_entity.id
_entity.type
_entity.pdbx_description
1 polymer ?
#
loop_
_entity_poly.entity_id
_entity_poly.type
_entity_poly.pdbx_seq_one_letter_code
_entity_poly.pdbx_strand_id
1 'polypeptide(L)'
;MDAKTNNSISKLMMFFHWVIGLGMIAVLISGLVMDDESNNLLFNAHMSFGLLVLALSVPRLVGRLIAGMPKPMTERSKFESIAAAVVMYSLLALTVVLPLSGIAVSVGEGYGLSLFGFELVNSGREIHMLKDLG
;
A
#
# COMPACT_ATOMS: atom_id res chain seq x y z
N MET A 1 -41.13 -3.91 -13.69
CA MET A 1 -40.17 -4.68 -12.85
C MET A 1 -38.83 -4.02 -13.03
N ASP A 2 -38.50 -3.12 -12.12
CA ASP A 2 -37.46 -2.11 -12.27
C ASP A 2 -36.07 -2.71 -12.02
N ALA A 3 -35.24 -2.68 -13.07
CA ALA A 3 -33.81 -2.93 -12.98
C ALA A 3 -33.15 -1.78 -12.21
N LYS A 4 -33.12 -1.91 -10.88
CA LYS A 4 -32.44 -0.98 -9.96
C LYS A 4 -30.93 -1.06 -10.25
N THR A 5 -30.44 -0.13 -11.05
CA THR A 5 -29.04 -0.02 -11.46
C THR A 5 -28.13 0.13 -10.23
N ASN A 6 -27.16 -0.77 -10.13
CA ASN A 6 -26.29 -1.00 -8.99
C ASN A 6 -25.17 0.07 -8.84
N ASN A 7 -25.53 1.35 -8.76
CA ASN A 7 -24.56 2.45 -8.59
C ASN A 7 -23.72 2.39 -7.29
N SER A 8 -23.99 1.43 -6.40
CA SER A 8 -23.30 1.24 -5.12
C SER A 8 -21.86 0.72 -5.28
N ILE A 9 -21.59 -0.16 -6.26
CA ILE A 9 -20.26 -0.78 -6.41
C ILE A 9 -19.23 0.24 -6.91
N SER A 10 -19.66 1.19 -7.76
CA SER A 10 -18.77 2.25 -8.28
C SER A 10 -18.37 3.27 -7.19
N LYS A 11 -19.31 3.69 -6.32
CA LYS A 11 -19.02 4.65 -5.25
C LYS A 11 -18.08 4.08 -4.19
N LEU A 12 -18.28 2.82 -3.80
CA LEU A 12 -17.42 2.13 -2.83
C LEU A 12 -15.99 1.99 -3.36
N MET A 13 -15.83 1.59 -4.63
CA MET A 13 -14.52 1.47 -5.28
C MET A 13 -13.80 2.82 -5.39
N MET A 14 -14.54 3.89 -5.70
CA MET A 14 -14.01 5.26 -5.74
C MET A 14 -13.59 5.74 -4.35
N PHE A 15 -14.38 5.46 -3.31
CA PHE A 15 -14.03 5.74 -1.93
C PHE A 15 -12.74 5.04 -1.52
N PHE A 16 -12.63 3.72 -1.75
CA PHE A 16 -11.41 2.98 -1.45
C PHE A 16 -10.20 3.52 -2.21
N HIS A 17 -10.35 3.93 -3.48
CA HIS A 17 -9.25 4.51 -4.24
C HIS A 17 -8.71 5.79 -3.59
N TRP A 18 -9.59 6.71 -3.18
CA TRP A 18 -9.19 7.96 -2.55
C TRP A 18 -8.63 7.75 -1.14
N VAL A 19 -9.23 6.88 -0.33
CA VAL A 19 -8.72 6.55 1.01
C VAL A 19 -7.32 5.95 0.92
N ILE A 20 -7.10 4.97 0.04
CA ILE A 20 -5.78 4.35 -0.15
C ILE A 20 -4.80 5.38 -0.73
N GLY A 21 -5.22 6.18 -1.71
CA GLY A 21 -4.36 7.19 -2.34
C GLY A 21 -3.88 8.26 -1.35
N LEU A 22 -4.80 8.84 -0.60
CA LEU A 22 -4.49 9.83 0.43
C LEU A 22 -3.71 9.21 1.59
N GLY A 23 -4.07 8.00 2.02
CA GLY A 23 -3.32 7.26 3.03
C GLY A 23 -1.88 6.98 2.61
N MET A 24 -1.67 6.57 1.36
CA MET A 24 -0.32 6.34 0.81
C MET A 24 0.50 7.63 0.78
N ILE A 25 -0.09 8.76 0.38
CA ILE A 25 0.60 10.06 0.39
C ILE A 25 0.96 10.46 1.83
N ALA A 26 0.05 10.31 2.78
CA ALA A 26 0.32 10.63 4.19
C ALA A 26 1.44 9.75 4.77
N VAL A 27 1.41 8.44 4.51
CA VAL A 27 2.46 7.51 4.92
C VAL A 27 3.80 7.87 4.27
N LEU A 28 3.82 8.18 2.98
CA LEU A 28 5.04 8.63 2.28
C LEU A 28 5.61 9.90 2.90
N ILE A 29 4.80 10.94 3.12
CA ILE A 29 5.26 12.20 3.73
C ILE A 29 5.78 11.94 5.14
N SER A 30 5.05 11.16 5.95
CA SER A 30 5.50 10.84 7.30
C SER A 30 6.84 10.10 7.29
N GLY A 31 7.07 9.20 6.33
CA GLY A 31 8.35 8.49 6.20
C GLY A 31 9.52 9.38 5.76
N LEU A 32 9.25 10.50 5.08
CA LEU A 32 10.27 11.48 4.70
C LEU A 32 10.63 12.46 5.83
N VAL A 33 9.74 12.64 6.81
CA VAL A 33 9.89 13.58 7.93
C VAL A 33 10.27 12.87 9.23
N MET A 34 10.03 11.55 9.29
CA MET A 34 10.36 10.70 10.44
C MET A 34 11.87 10.54 10.58
N ASP A 35 12.35 10.73 11.80
CA ASP A 35 13.69 10.32 12.22
C ASP A 35 13.68 8.83 12.64
N ASP A 36 14.84 8.16 12.58
CA ASP A 36 15.00 6.71 12.82
C ASP A 36 14.73 6.26 14.28
N GLU A 37 14.26 7.16 15.14
CA GLU A 37 14.00 6.87 16.54
C GLU A 37 12.65 6.13 16.70
N SER A 38 12.75 4.82 16.89
CA SER A 38 11.64 3.86 16.95
C SER A 38 10.60 4.09 18.05
N ASN A 39 10.89 4.94 19.05
CA ASN A 39 9.96 5.27 20.14
C ASN A 39 9.13 6.53 19.89
N ASN A 40 9.30 7.19 18.75
CA ASN A 40 8.56 8.40 18.44
C ASN A 40 7.13 8.08 17.98
N LEU A 41 6.17 8.92 18.40
CA LEU A 41 4.76 8.79 18.02
C LEU A 41 4.58 8.73 16.49
N LEU A 42 5.41 9.48 15.75
CA LEU A 42 5.39 9.52 14.30
C LEU A 42 5.80 8.18 13.68
N PHE A 43 6.78 7.48 14.26
CA PHE A 43 7.20 6.15 13.81
C PHE A 43 6.09 5.11 13.99
N ASN A 44 5.51 5.06 15.19
CA ASN A 44 4.39 4.18 15.49
C ASN A 44 3.16 4.46 14.60
N ALA A 45 2.87 5.74 14.35
CA ALA A 45 1.80 6.14 13.44
C ALA A 45 2.11 5.71 11.99
N HIS A 46 3.32 5.98 11.49
CA HIS A 46 3.77 5.58 10.15
C HIS A 46 3.60 4.07 9.94
N MET A 47 4.07 3.25 10.89
CA MET A 47 3.96 1.80 10.84
C MET A 47 2.49 1.34 10.79
N SER A 48 1.66 1.88 11.68
CA SER A 48 0.25 1.51 11.80
C SER A 48 -0.55 1.89 10.54
N PHE A 49 -0.35 3.10 10.03
CA PHE A 49 -1.00 3.57 8.81
C PHE A 49 -0.46 2.83 7.58
N GLY A 50 0.84 2.52 7.53
CA GLY A 50 1.43 1.71 6.46
C GLY A 50 0.80 0.32 6.37
N LEU A 51 0.62 -0.34 7.52
CA LEU A 51 -0.05 -1.64 7.58
C LEU A 51 -1.54 -1.57 7.20
N LEU A 52 -2.24 -0.49 7.60
CA LEU A 52 -3.62 -0.27 7.20
C LEU A 52 -3.76 -0.02 5.70
N VAL A 53 -2.87 0.78 5.11
CA VAL A 53 -2.81 1.01 3.66
C VAL A 53 -2.53 -0.30 2.92
N LEU A 54 -1.59 -1.11 3.42
CA LEU A 54 -1.29 -2.44 2.87
C LEU A 54 -2.50 -3.38 2.89
N ALA A 55 -3.22 -3.44 4.02
CA ALA A 55 -4.42 -4.28 4.16
C ALA A 55 -5.52 -3.89 3.16
N LEU A 56 -5.64 -2.61 2.82
CA LEU A 56 -6.60 -2.11 1.83
C LEU A 56 -6.09 -2.20 0.39
N SER A 57 -4.79 -2.06 0.15
CA SER A 57 -4.20 -2.07 -1.19
C SER A 57 -4.13 -3.48 -1.79
N VAL A 58 -3.98 -4.54 -0.98
CA VAL A 58 -3.94 -5.93 -1.46
C VAL A 58 -5.26 -6.35 -2.13
N PRO A 59 -6.45 -6.25 -1.50
CA PRO A 59 -7.71 -6.57 -2.17
C PRO A 59 -7.94 -5.72 -3.42
N ARG A 60 -7.49 -4.46 -3.41
CA ARG A 60 -7.59 -3.56 -4.58
C ARG A 60 -6.71 -4.04 -5.74
N LEU A 61 -5.47 -4.44 -5.47
CA LEU A 61 -4.57 -5.00 -6.48
C LEU A 61 -5.16 -6.28 -7.06
N VAL A 62 -5.58 -7.22 -6.21
CA VAL A 62 -6.18 -8.49 -6.64
C VAL A 62 -7.45 -8.26 -7.45
N GLY A 63 -8.37 -7.42 -6.96
CA GLY A 63 -9.60 -7.09 -7.66
C GLY A 63 -9.36 -6.47 -9.03
N ARG A 64 -8.28 -5.68 -9.17
CA ARG A 64 -7.90 -5.08 -10.45
C ARG A 64 -7.24 -6.07 -11.41
N LEU A 65 -6.43 -6.99 -10.90
CA LEU A 65 -5.85 -8.07 -11.70
C LEU A 65 -6.95 -8.98 -12.26
N ILE A 66 -8.00 -9.25 -11.47
CA ILE A 66 -9.15 -10.06 -11.89
C ILE A 66 -10.04 -9.29 -12.89
N ALA A 67 -10.37 -8.02 -12.59
CA ALA A 67 -11.28 -7.23 -13.43
C ALA A 67 -10.64 -6.71 -14.73
N GLY A 68 -9.31 -6.76 -14.84
CA GLY A 68 -8.56 -6.18 -15.96
C GLY A 68 -8.64 -4.65 -16.01
N MET A 69 -8.00 -4.06 -17.02
CA MET A 69 -8.03 -2.62 -17.23
C MET A 69 -9.30 -2.16 -17.98
N PRO A 70 -9.78 -0.92 -17.72
CA PRO A 70 -10.93 -0.36 -18.41
C PRO A 70 -10.54 -0.16 -19.88
N LYS A 71 -11.46 -0.44 -20.80
CA LYS A 71 -11.22 -0.24 -22.23
C LYS A 71 -10.96 1.25 -22.49
N PRO A 72 -9.90 1.61 -23.25
CA PRO A 72 -9.68 2.98 -23.69
C PRO A 72 -10.91 3.51 -24.46
N MET A 73 -11.30 4.75 -24.19
CA MET A 73 -12.44 5.40 -24.86
C MET A 73 -12.11 5.91 -26.27
N THR A 74 -10.85 5.84 -26.68
CA THR A 74 -10.34 6.40 -27.93
C THR A 74 -9.33 5.42 -28.53
N GLU A 75 -9.31 5.30 -29.86
CA GLU A 75 -8.27 4.53 -30.54
C GLU A 75 -6.92 5.20 -30.30
N ARG A 76 -6.10 4.57 -29.44
CA ARG A 76 -4.72 4.98 -29.19
C ARG A 76 -3.78 4.09 -29.97
N SER A 77 -2.59 4.61 -30.26
CA SER A 77 -1.50 3.79 -30.78
C SER A 77 -1.26 2.60 -29.85
N LYS A 78 -0.94 1.43 -30.41
CA LYS A 78 -0.68 0.20 -29.63
C LYS A 78 0.40 0.44 -28.55
N PHE A 79 1.41 1.26 -28.87
CA PHE A 79 2.48 1.61 -27.93
C PHE A 79 1.97 2.43 -26.73
N GLU A 80 1.13 3.44 -26.97
CA GLU A 80 0.55 4.26 -25.88
C GLU A 80 -0.34 3.42 -24.97
N SER A 81 -1.10 2.48 -25.54
CA SER A 81 -1.97 1.59 -24.78
C SER A 81 -1.17 0.65 -23.87
N ILE A 82 -0.05 0.12 -24.36
CA ILE A 82 0.85 -0.74 -23.57
C ILE A 82 1.56 0.08 -22.49
N ALA A 83 2.10 1.26 -22.83
CA ALA A 83 2.79 2.11 -21.86
C ALA A 83 1.86 2.52 -20.71
N ALA A 84 0.62 2.94 -21.02
CA ALA A 84 -0.38 3.26 -20.02
C ALA A 84 -0.72 2.05 -19.13
N ALA A 85 -0.81 0.85 -19.72
CA ALA A 85 -1.01 -0.39 -18.98
C ALA A 85 0.10 -0.64 -17.96
N VAL A 86 1.34 -0.60 -18.44
CA VAL A 86 2.53 -0.87 -17.64
C VAL A 86 2.59 0.11 -16.48
N VAL A 87 2.49 1.42 -16.73
CA VAL A 87 2.54 2.43 -15.67
C VAL A 87 1.43 2.21 -14.65
N MET A 88 0.20 1.95 -15.09
CA MET A 88 -0.93 1.77 -14.18
C MET A 88 -0.77 0.51 -13.31
N TYR A 89 -0.31 -0.61 -13.88
CA TYR A 89 -0.04 -1.83 -13.12
C TYR A 89 1.15 -1.65 -12.18
N SER A 90 2.22 -0.96 -12.61
CA SER A 90 3.39 -0.68 -11.78
C SER A 90 3.02 0.18 -10.56
N LEU A 91 2.27 1.27 -10.76
CA LEU A 91 1.82 2.12 -9.64
C LEU A 91 0.92 1.34 -8.68
N LEU A 92 0.06 0.46 -9.21
CA LEU A 92 -0.78 -0.38 -8.37
C LEU A 92 0.04 -1.39 -7.56
N ALA A 93 1.01 -2.05 -8.18
CA ALA A 93 1.91 -2.97 -7.49
C ALA A 93 2.75 -2.25 -6.41
N LEU A 94 3.24 -1.05 -6.70
CA LEU A 94 4.02 -0.24 -5.76
C LEU A 94 3.25 0.12 -4.48
N THR A 95 1.91 0.28 -4.55
CA THR A 95 1.09 0.49 -3.34
C THR A 95 1.04 -0.69 -2.38
N VAL A 96 1.54 -1.86 -2.79
CA VAL A 96 1.69 -3.05 -1.95
C VAL A 96 3.16 -3.29 -1.63
N VAL A 97 4.04 -3.20 -2.63
CA VAL A 97 5.47 -3.49 -2.49
C VAL A 97 6.16 -2.52 -1.54
N LEU A 98 5.84 -1.21 -1.60
CA LEU A 98 6.51 -0.21 -0.75
C LEU A 98 6.19 -0.40 0.75
N PRO A 99 4.92 -0.49 1.19
CA PRO A 99 4.61 -0.77 2.60
C PRO A 99 5.17 -2.12 3.06
N LEU A 100 5.13 -3.14 2.21
CA LEU A 100 5.66 -4.47 2.53
C LEU A 100 7.18 -4.43 2.73
N SER A 101 7.90 -3.66 1.90
CA SER A 101 9.33 -3.44 2.04
C SER A 101 9.66 -2.74 3.37
N GLY A 102 8.88 -1.75 3.78
CA GLY A 102 9.07 -1.07 5.07
C GLY A 102 8.94 -2.03 6.25
N ILE A 103 7.89 -2.87 6.24
CA ILE A 103 7.68 -3.91 7.26
C ILE A 103 8.87 -4.89 7.29
N ALA A 104 9.37 -5.32 6.12
CA ALA A 104 10.50 -6.23 6.04
C ALA A 104 11.78 -5.64 6.64
N VAL A 105 12.06 -4.35 6.40
CA VAL A 105 13.20 -3.65 7.02
C VAL A 105 13.02 -3.58 8.54
N SER A 106 11.85 -3.16 9.02
CA SER A 106 11.61 -3.02 10.47
C SER A 106 11.70 -4.35 11.21
N VAL A 107 11.18 -5.43 10.63
CA VAL A 107 11.34 -6.78 11.20
C VAL A 107 12.81 -7.21 11.18
N GLY A 108 13.56 -6.87 10.13
CA GLY A 108 15.00 -7.13 10.03
C GLY A 108 15.83 -6.44 11.11
N GLU A 109 15.44 -5.22 11.47
CA GLU A 109 16.04 -4.44 12.56
C GLU A 109 15.58 -4.88 13.96
N GLY A 110 14.70 -5.88 14.05
CA GLY A 110 14.18 -6.39 15.33
C GLY A 110 13.06 -5.53 15.93
N TYR A 111 12.54 -4.54 15.20
CA TYR A 111 11.37 -3.80 15.63
C TYR A 111 10.13 -4.70 15.62
N GLY A 112 9.40 -4.69 16.73
CA GLY A 112 8.09 -5.34 16.82
C GLY A 112 7.08 -4.65 15.90
N LEU A 113 6.09 -5.41 15.42
CA LEU A 113 4.99 -4.84 14.66
C LEU A 113 3.89 -4.42 15.63
N SER A 114 3.70 -3.11 15.77
CA SER A 114 2.61 -2.52 16.55
C SER A 114 1.60 -1.85 15.62
N LEU A 115 0.31 -2.11 15.85
CA LEU A 115 -0.79 -1.48 15.15
C LEU A 115 -1.60 -0.63 16.14
N PHE A 116 -1.43 0.69 16.06
CA PHE A 116 -2.03 1.67 16.97
C PHE A 116 -1.76 1.38 18.46
N GLY A 117 -0.56 0.89 18.79
CA GLY A 117 -0.17 0.52 20.16
C GLY A 117 -0.51 -0.92 20.54
N PHE A 118 -1.19 -1.68 19.68
CA PHE A 118 -1.39 -3.12 19.86
C PHE A 118 -0.23 -3.89 19.21
N GLU A 119 0.57 -4.58 20.01
CA GLU A 119 1.61 -5.48 19.52
C GLU A 119 0.97 -6.68 18.80
N LEU A 120 1.21 -6.76 17.49
CA LEU A 120 0.82 -7.91 16.64
C LEU A 120 1.93 -8.96 16.60
N VAL A 121 3.19 -8.50 16.56
CA VAL A 121 4.38 -9.33 16.61
C VAL A 121 5.31 -8.73 17.64
N ASN A 122 5.62 -9.50 18.68
CA ASN A 122 6.56 -9.08 19.73
C ASN A 122 7.94 -8.86 19.10
N SER A 123 8.66 -7.83 19.55
CA SER A 123 10.05 -7.57 19.16
C SER A 123 10.93 -8.77 19.56
N GLY A 124 11.15 -9.67 18.61
CA GLY A 124 12.00 -10.84 18.76
C GLY A 124 13.44 -10.55 18.34
N ARG A 125 14.38 -11.41 18.77
CA ARG A 125 15.84 -11.34 18.50
C ARG A 125 16.16 -10.67 17.15
N GLU A 126 16.94 -9.60 17.21
CA GLU A 126 17.68 -9.08 16.05
C GLU A 126 18.29 -10.25 15.29
N ILE A 127 17.98 -10.36 14.00
CA ILE A 127 18.66 -11.32 13.13
C ILE A 127 20.01 -10.71 12.75
N HIS A 128 21.01 -10.89 13.64
CA HIS A 128 22.41 -10.46 13.48
C HIS A 128 22.99 -10.77 12.08
N MET A 129 22.48 -11.81 11.40
CA MET A 129 22.89 -12.18 10.04
C MET A 129 22.75 -11.09 8.96
N LEU A 130 21.90 -10.07 9.15
CA LEU A 130 21.70 -9.01 8.14
C LEU A 130 22.51 -7.74 8.41
N LYS A 131 23.09 -7.59 9.61
CA LYS A 131 23.89 -6.43 10.00
C LYS A 131 25.33 -6.52 9.50
N ASP A 132 25.85 -7.73 9.31
CA ASP A 132 27.23 -8.00 8.87
C ASP A 132 27.45 -7.85 7.34
N LEU A 133 26.40 -7.45 6.59
CA LEU A 133 26.45 -7.29 5.14
C LEU A 133 26.43 -5.81 4.67
N GLY A 134 26.50 -4.87 5.62
CA GLY A 134 26.63 -3.42 5.38
C GLY A 134 28.00 -2.90 5.75
#